data_AF-A0A5M4D3E4-F1
#
_entry.id   AF-A0A5M4D3E4-F1
#
_cell.length_a   1.000
_cell.length_b   1.000
_cell.length_c   1.000
_cell.angle_alpha   90.00
_cell.angle_beta   90.00
_cell.angle_gamma   90.00
#
_symmetry.space_group_name_H-M   'P 1'
#
loop_
_entity.id
_entity.type
_entity.pdbx_description
1 polymer ?
#
loop_
_entity_poly.entity_id
_entity_poly.type
_entity_poly.pdbx_seq_one_letter_code
_entity_poly.pdbx_strand_id
1 'polypeptide(L)'
;MPRLFLWLSLLVVVLAGPARAQSGDWKEQMAAIPVQSGGRVMPLDTYARHLAVQLTGRSKWAADRGPEGYAGREPIELLCELWFRPQQFMSGAFIDIENRPFKKAVGLPEEPRFFTPMQVVNAPGINGVLQGFMQRRKTDSKAQPKGNEKIALELSGALDRVSTFAGGAQLPIVPPVSGHVYLNAGPAGGDPGTEDVQQALAAVRAAFVSGQAMEGPVASLVDAVHRAGVVGAKDMRSVNLETFYNRHRPWRMSAYAYGLSIVVFGLSRLVLRKPLLMLAITLGVIGAGEQVLGTALRTMILQRAPVSNTYEALLWMGLVAVAIGLIAQLLNRKAWYLFAGVCAAFASVLFAGLVPLESQTNALPAVLRSNYWLIVHVLTITASYGVLLVASVLGHAYLFKHIILGKTADAGEGGPWASHPLIVQTYRTIQVGLFLLTAGTILGGVWAADSWGRFWGWDPKETWALISIVIYFAILHARHIRWLRDFGMAMWAVLGFIAIVWTFYGVNYVMATGLHSYGFGSGGEVWVGLWAIAEIAFLVAARLRFVQLRKAGRLPDERSMKLRATTKPARA
;
A
#
# COMPACT_ATOMS: atom_id res chain seq x y z
N MET A 1 3.62 0.75 -28.71
CA MET A 1 3.62 0.59 -27.23
C MET A 1 4.96 0.15 -26.61
N PRO A 2 5.85 -0.69 -27.20
CA PRO A 2 7.11 -1.07 -26.53
C PRO A 2 8.15 0.07 -26.43
N ARG A 3 8.07 1.07 -27.31
CA ARG A 3 9.03 2.19 -27.36
C ARG A 3 8.88 3.17 -26.18
N LEU A 4 7.67 3.41 -25.67
CA LEU A 4 7.46 4.31 -24.53
C LEU A 4 8.01 3.70 -23.21
N PHE A 5 7.88 2.38 -23.07
CA PHE A 5 8.48 1.60 -21.98
C PHE A 5 10.01 1.61 -22.04
N LEU A 6 10.58 1.52 -23.26
CA LEU A 6 12.03 1.64 -23.50
C LEU A 6 12.58 3.02 -23.10
N TRP A 7 11.88 4.11 -23.41
CA TRP A 7 12.31 5.46 -23.04
C TRP A 7 12.20 5.75 -21.53
N LEU A 8 11.10 5.31 -20.88
CA LEU A 8 10.96 5.41 -19.42
C LEU A 8 11.99 4.54 -18.68
N SER A 9 12.32 3.35 -19.22
CA SER A 9 13.36 2.51 -18.64
C SER A 9 14.77 3.08 -18.87
N LEU A 10 15.04 3.75 -19.99
CA LEU A 10 16.31 4.47 -20.22
C LEU A 10 16.52 5.63 -19.24
N LEU A 11 15.50 6.46 -18.97
CA LEU A 11 15.61 7.58 -18.03
C LEU A 11 15.84 7.09 -16.57
N VAL A 12 15.18 5.99 -16.19
CA VAL A 12 15.36 5.36 -14.87
C VAL A 12 16.72 4.67 -14.75
N VAL A 13 17.23 4.07 -15.83
CA VAL A 13 18.57 3.44 -15.85
C VAL A 13 19.69 4.48 -15.76
N VAL A 14 19.50 5.70 -16.28
CA VAL A 14 20.48 6.79 -16.13
C VAL A 14 20.51 7.33 -14.70
N LEU A 15 19.36 7.41 -14.03
CA LEU A 15 19.28 7.81 -12.61
C LEU A 15 19.71 6.68 -11.64
N ALA A 16 19.54 5.43 -12.04
CA ALA A 16 19.99 4.22 -11.36
C ALA A 16 21.34 3.71 -11.92
N GLY A 17 22.18 4.62 -12.44
CA GLY A 17 23.55 4.31 -12.81
C GLY A 17 24.27 3.59 -11.66
N PRO A 18 25.32 2.79 -11.93
CA PRO A 18 25.95 1.97 -10.92
C PRO A 18 26.36 2.86 -9.75
N ALA A 19 25.59 2.80 -8.68
CA ALA A 19 26.03 3.24 -7.38
C ALA A 19 27.07 2.20 -6.94
N ARG A 20 28.23 2.22 -7.61
CA ARG A 20 29.46 1.74 -7.03
C ARG A 20 29.77 2.78 -5.97
N ALA A 21 29.03 2.69 -4.87
CA ALA A 21 29.32 3.47 -3.69
C ALA A 21 30.69 3.00 -3.25
N GLN A 22 31.73 3.76 -3.62
CA GLN A 22 32.90 3.96 -2.79
C GLN A 22 32.46 4.75 -1.53
N SER A 23 31.34 4.37 -0.91
CA SER A 23 30.99 4.87 0.39
C SER A 23 31.98 4.26 1.37
N GLY A 24 32.66 5.11 2.15
CA GLY A 24 33.41 4.62 3.31
C GLY A 24 32.50 3.98 4.37
N ASP A 25 31.17 4.07 4.22
CA ASP A 25 30.22 3.44 5.14
C ASP A 25 30.06 1.94 4.87
N TRP A 26 30.46 1.13 5.85
CA TRP A 26 30.33 -0.33 5.83
C TRP A 26 28.88 -0.79 5.64
N LYS A 27 27.89 0.00 6.10
CA LYS A 27 26.47 -0.35 5.99
C LYS A 27 26.02 -0.36 4.53
N GLU A 28 26.41 0.65 3.75
CA GLU A 28 26.08 0.73 2.33
C GLU A 28 26.77 -0.39 1.53
N GLN A 29 28.03 -0.72 1.86
CA GLN A 29 28.77 -1.80 1.22
C GLN A 29 28.15 -3.17 1.49
N MET A 30 27.86 -3.46 2.76
CA MET A 30 27.22 -4.72 3.16
C MET A 30 25.79 -4.83 2.61
N ALA A 31 25.03 -3.74 2.61
CA ALA A 31 23.68 -3.66 2.05
C ALA A 31 23.61 -4.05 0.57
N ALA A 32 24.66 -3.76 -0.20
CA ALA A 32 24.72 -4.02 -1.64
C ALA A 32 25.05 -5.49 -2.00
N ILE A 33 25.47 -6.31 -1.03
CA ILE A 33 25.80 -7.73 -1.28
C ILE A 33 24.56 -8.44 -1.86
N PRO A 34 24.67 -9.11 -3.02
CA PRO A 34 23.56 -9.87 -3.58
C PRO A 34 23.25 -11.11 -2.75
N VAL A 35 21.96 -11.34 -2.48
CA VAL A 35 21.46 -12.54 -1.80
C VAL A 35 20.30 -13.13 -2.57
N GLN A 36 20.25 -14.46 -2.68
CA GLN A 36 19.14 -15.16 -3.33
C GLN A 36 18.05 -15.51 -2.30
N SER A 37 16.83 -14.99 -2.47
CA SER A 37 15.72 -15.31 -1.58
C SER A 37 14.40 -15.33 -2.32
N GLY A 38 13.54 -16.31 -2.01
CA GLY A 38 12.24 -16.45 -2.67
C GLY A 38 12.30 -16.61 -4.19
N GLY A 39 13.39 -17.20 -4.72
CA GLY A 39 13.60 -17.41 -6.15
C GLY A 39 14.09 -16.18 -6.93
N ARG A 40 14.49 -15.09 -6.25
CA ARG A 40 15.03 -13.87 -6.87
C ARG A 40 16.33 -13.44 -6.18
N VAL A 41 17.23 -12.82 -6.93
CA VAL A 41 18.40 -12.13 -6.39
C VAL A 41 18.02 -10.69 -6.00
N MET A 42 18.35 -10.30 -4.77
CA MET A 42 18.04 -8.99 -4.19
C MET A 42 19.23 -8.48 -3.36
N PRO A 43 19.32 -7.17 -3.05
CA PRO A 43 20.34 -6.69 -2.13
C PRO A 43 20.10 -7.22 -0.72
N LEU A 44 21.18 -7.43 0.04
CA LEU A 44 21.12 -7.87 1.43
C LEU A 44 20.30 -6.90 2.30
N ASP A 45 20.28 -5.61 1.97
CA ASP A 45 19.39 -4.62 2.61
C ASP A 45 17.90 -4.97 2.44
N THR A 46 17.46 -5.42 1.27
CA THR A 46 16.05 -5.87 1.09
C THR A 46 15.77 -7.08 1.97
N TYR A 47 16.67 -8.05 2.01
CA TYR A 47 16.51 -9.22 2.87
C TYR A 47 16.41 -8.81 4.35
N ALA A 48 17.30 -7.92 4.79
CA ALA A 48 17.32 -7.40 6.15
C ALA A 48 16.04 -6.61 6.50
N ARG A 49 15.50 -5.82 5.56
CA ARG A 49 14.21 -5.13 5.73
C ARG A 49 13.05 -6.09 5.90
N HIS A 50 12.99 -7.17 5.11
CA HIS A 50 11.95 -8.19 5.27
C HIS A 50 12.05 -8.87 6.62
N LEU A 51 13.26 -9.23 7.04
CA LEU A 51 13.52 -9.82 8.35
C LEU A 51 13.09 -8.88 9.48
N ALA A 52 13.45 -7.59 9.40
CA ALA A 52 13.04 -6.58 10.38
C ALA A 52 11.52 -6.43 10.51
N VAL A 53 10.81 -6.41 9.38
CA VAL A 53 9.33 -6.35 9.37
C VAL A 53 8.74 -7.61 10.01
N GLN A 54 9.28 -8.78 9.68
CA GLN A 54 8.75 -10.04 10.19
C GLN A 54 8.99 -10.27 11.68
N LEU A 55 10.09 -9.73 12.22
CA LEU A 55 10.40 -9.85 13.65
C LEU A 55 9.76 -8.73 14.46
N THR A 56 9.88 -7.49 13.99
CA THR A 56 9.59 -6.29 14.78
C THR A 56 8.37 -5.52 14.27
N GLY A 57 7.65 -6.03 13.27
CA GLY A 57 6.50 -5.38 12.64
C GLY A 57 6.86 -4.21 11.71
N ARG A 58 8.10 -3.67 11.75
CA ARG A 58 8.55 -2.54 10.92
C ARG A 58 9.98 -2.69 10.43
N SER A 59 10.28 -2.07 9.29
CA SER A 59 11.64 -2.05 8.73
C SER A 59 12.57 -1.02 9.36
N LYS A 60 12.05 -0.07 10.14
CA LYS A 60 12.86 0.87 10.93
C LYS A 60 12.03 1.42 12.08
N TRP A 61 12.67 1.57 13.23
CA TRP A 61 12.08 2.18 14.42
C TRP A 61 12.81 3.48 14.78
N ALA A 62 12.06 4.43 15.35
CA ALA A 62 12.67 5.57 16.01
C ALA A 62 13.40 5.11 17.29
N ALA A 63 14.41 5.87 17.73
CA ALA A 63 15.26 5.51 18.86
C ALA A 63 14.49 5.36 20.19
N ASP A 64 13.34 6.04 20.31
CA ASP A 64 12.50 6.11 21.51
C ASP A 64 11.33 5.10 21.50
N ARG A 65 11.04 4.46 20.35
CA ARG A 65 9.80 3.69 20.17
C ARG A 65 10.00 2.25 19.68
N GLY A 66 11.25 1.83 19.46
CA GLY A 66 11.57 0.50 18.95
C GLY A 66 11.82 -0.54 20.04
N PRO A 67 11.96 -1.82 19.64
CA PRO A 67 12.40 -2.86 20.55
C PRO A 67 13.83 -2.61 21.02
N GLU A 68 14.11 -3.05 22.25
CA GLU A 68 15.42 -2.92 22.90
C GLU A 68 16.49 -3.60 22.04
N GLY A 69 17.47 -2.85 21.53
CA GLY A 69 18.53 -3.38 20.66
C GLY A 69 18.31 -3.20 19.15
N TYR A 70 17.15 -2.70 18.71
CA TYR A 70 16.90 -2.33 17.31
C TYR A 70 16.37 -0.90 17.12
N ALA A 71 15.86 -0.27 18.18
CA ALA A 71 15.45 1.13 18.14
C ALA A 71 16.57 2.04 17.59
N GLY A 72 16.24 2.85 16.57
CA GLY A 72 17.18 3.77 15.94
C GLY A 72 18.21 3.13 14.98
N ARG A 73 18.25 1.80 14.87
CA ARG A 73 19.20 1.08 14.01
C ARG A 73 18.68 0.88 12.58
N GLU A 74 19.59 0.58 11.67
CA GLU A 74 19.30 0.23 10.28
C GLU A 74 18.97 -1.28 10.16
N PRO A 75 18.16 -1.70 9.17
CA PRO A 75 17.86 -3.12 8.95
C PRO A 75 19.11 -4.01 8.90
N ILE A 76 20.18 -3.55 8.26
CA ILE A 76 21.42 -4.32 8.12
C ILE A 76 22.07 -4.59 9.48
N GLU A 77 21.95 -3.65 10.44
CA GLU A 77 22.47 -3.82 11.79
C GLU A 77 21.68 -4.86 12.59
N LEU A 78 20.35 -4.98 12.35
CA LEU A 78 19.55 -6.06 12.92
C LEU A 78 19.96 -7.41 12.38
N LEU A 79 20.19 -7.50 11.06
CA LEU A 79 20.69 -8.73 10.45
C LEU A 79 22.05 -9.10 11.07
N CYS A 80 22.97 -8.15 11.23
CA CYS A 80 24.25 -8.40 11.89
C CYS A 80 24.09 -8.87 13.34
N GLU A 81 23.19 -8.28 14.13
CA GLU A 81 22.95 -8.76 15.50
C GLU A 81 22.45 -10.20 15.53
N LEU A 82 21.48 -10.53 14.68
CA LEU A 82 20.96 -11.90 14.54
C LEU A 82 22.04 -12.88 14.11
N TRP A 83 22.88 -12.47 13.16
CA TRP A 83 23.83 -13.35 12.51
C TRP A 83 25.13 -13.54 13.29
N PHE A 84 25.55 -12.52 14.04
CA PHE A 84 26.85 -12.49 14.72
C PHE A 84 26.75 -12.66 16.24
N ARG A 85 25.61 -12.28 16.86
CA ARG A 85 25.32 -12.43 18.30
C ARG A 85 23.96 -13.11 18.58
N PRO A 86 23.72 -14.32 18.03
CA PRO A 86 22.43 -14.97 18.17
C PRO A 86 21.98 -15.21 19.61
N GLN A 87 22.89 -15.56 20.52
CA GLN A 87 22.55 -15.83 21.93
C GLN A 87 22.04 -14.58 22.65
N GLN A 88 22.67 -13.43 22.41
CA GLN A 88 22.24 -12.15 22.99
C GLN A 88 20.88 -11.75 22.41
N PHE A 89 20.66 -12.02 21.11
CA PHE A 89 19.38 -11.75 20.47
C PHE A 89 18.22 -12.57 21.07
N MET A 90 18.44 -13.85 21.38
CA MET A 90 17.43 -14.73 22.01
C MET A 90 16.97 -14.22 23.38
N SER A 91 17.79 -13.42 24.06
CA SER A 91 17.49 -12.83 25.36
C SER A 91 16.76 -11.48 25.30
N GLY A 92 16.74 -10.81 24.15
CA GLY A 92 16.12 -9.47 24.01
C GLY A 92 14.67 -9.51 23.54
N ALA A 93 13.92 -8.46 23.88
CA ALA A 93 12.52 -8.31 23.53
C ALA A 93 12.38 -7.60 22.17
N PHE A 94 12.24 -8.40 21.10
CA PHE A 94 12.17 -7.90 19.72
C PHE A 94 10.94 -8.34 18.93
N ILE A 95 10.27 -9.41 19.36
CA ILE A 95 9.15 -9.99 18.62
C ILE A 95 7.90 -9.13 18.85
N ASP A 96 7.41 -8.49 17.80
CA ASP A 96 6.24 -7.62 17.87
C ASP A 96 4.95 -8.42 17.97
N ILE A 97 4.21 -8.22 19.05
CA ILE A 97 2.84 -8.73 19.20
C ILE A 97 1.98 -7.56 19.65
N GLU A 98 1.24 -6.94 18.72
CA GLU A 98 0.40 -5.77 19.03
C GLU A 98 -1.04 -6.18 19.47
N ASN A 99 -1.55 -7.30 18.97
CA ASN A 99 -2.93 -7.73 19.16
C ASN A 99 -3.23 -8.20 20.60
N ARG A 100 -3.82 -7.33 21.43
CA ARG A 100 -4.17 -7.63 22.84
C ARG A 100 -5.14 -8.82 22.98
N PRO A 101 -6.24 -8.92 22.21
CA PRO A 101 -7.10 -10.11 22.25
C PRO A 101 -6.36 -11.42 21.99
N PHE A 102 -5.42 -11.43 21.04
CA PHE A 102 -4.58 -12.60 20.76
C PHE A 102 -3.69 -12.94 21.95
N LYS A 103 -2.99 -11.96 22.53
CA LYS A 103 -2.13 -12.18 23.73
C LYS A 103 -2.92 -12.84 24.85
N LYS A 104 -4.09 -12.31 25.16
CA LYS A 104 -4.99 -12.87 26.17
C LYS A 104 -5.43 -14.29 25.83
N ALA A 105 -5.74 -14.57 24.57
CA ALA A 105 -6.13 -15.91 24.11
C ALA A 105 -5.00 -16.93 24.21
N VAL A 106 -3.74 -16.53 24.07
CA VAL A 106 -2.58 -17.45 24.11
C VAL A 106 -1.84 -17.48 25.45
N GLY A 107 -2.29 -16.69 26.43
CA GLY A 107 -1.69 -16.63 27.77
C GLY A 107 -0.44 -15.74 27.87
N LEU A 108 -0.25 -14.81 26.94
CA LEU A 108 0.79 -13.77 27.01
C LEU A 108 0.27 -12.54 27.76
N PRO A 109 1.12 -11.81 28.52
CA PRO A 109 0.72 -10.59 29.19
C PRO A 109 0.37 -9.50 28.16
N GLU A 110 -0.64 -8.67 28.43
CA GLU A 110 -1.12 -7.67 27.47
C GLU A 110 -0.07 -6.58 27.16
N GLU A 111 0.80 -6.30 28.13
CA GLU A 111 1.98 -5.44 28.02
C GLU A 111 3.21 -6.22 28.54
N PRO A 112 4.40 -6.08 27.92
CA PRO A 112 4.79 -5.11 26.87
C PRO A 112 4.37 -5.48 25.43
N ARG A 113 4.69 -4.62 24.45
CA ARG A 113 4.47 -4.85 23.00
C ARG A 113 5.43 -5.90 22.43
N PHE A 114 6.69 -5.86 22.85
CA PHE A 114 7.75 -6.72 22.34
C PHE A 114 8.05 -7.86 23.31
N PHE A 115 8.28 -9.04 22.76
CA PHE A 115 8.53 -10.26 23.53
C PHE A 115 9.85 -10.90 23.12
N THR A 116 10.44 -11.66 24.04
CA THR A 116 11.61 -12.47 23.71
C THR A 116 11.16 -13.73 22.95
N PRO A 117 11.99 -14.28 22.05
CA PRO A 117 11.67 -15.53 21.36
C PRO A 117 11.28 -16.65 22.34
N MET A 118 11.95 -16.75 23.49
CA MET A 118 11.66 -17.75 24.52
C MET A 118 10.30 -17.55 25.20
N GLN A 119 9.89 -16.32 25.48
CA GLN A 119 8.56 -16.03 26.03
C GLN A 119 7.45 -16.48 25.08
N VAL A 120 7.67 -16.28 23.76
CA VAL A 120 6.70 -16.66 22.75
C VAL A 120 6.66 -18.18 22.57
N VAL A 121 7.80 -18.86 22.45
CA VAL A 121 7.85 -20.33 22.30
C VAL A 121 7.18 -21.02 23.49
N ASN A 122 7.37 -20.49 24.70
CA ASN A 122 6.80 -21.04 25.91
C ASN A 122 5.34 -20.61 26.18
N ALA A 123 4.73 -19.83 25.29
CA ALA A 123 3.34 -19.40 25.46
C ALA A 123 2.39 -20.61 25.26
N PRO A 124 1.63 -21.01 26.29
CA PRO A 124 0.92 -22.29 26.30
C PRO A 124 -0.16 -22.37 25.20
N GLY A 125 -0.81 -21.25 24.86
CA GLY A 125 -1.92 -21.25 23.91
C GLY A 125 -1.52 -21.20 22.43
N ILE A 126 -0.27 -20.85 22.08
CA ILE A 126 0.14 -20.70 20.67
C ILE A 126 0.12 -22.05 19.95
N ASN A 127 0.69 -23.09 20.58
CA ASN A 127 0.69 -24.44 20.02
C ASN A 127 -0.72 -25.01 19.86
N GLY A 128 -1.62 -24.74 20.82
CA GLY A 128 -3.02 -25.15 20.73
C GLY A 128 -3.74 -24.52 19.53
N VAL A 129 -3.52 -23.22 19.29
CA VAL A 129 -4.07 -22.51 18.13
C VAL A 129 -3.54 -23.09 16.81
N LEU A 130 -2.22 -23.34 16.71
CA LEU A 130 -1.62 -23.93 15.51
C LEU A 130 -2.11 -25.37 15.26
N GLN A 131 -2.19 -26.20 16.30
CA GLN A 131 -2.70 -27.56 16.19
C GLN A 131 -4.18 -27.59 15.75
N GLY A 132 -5.00 -26.68 16.28
CA GLY A 132 -6.38 -26.52 15.85
C GLY A 132 -6.49 -26.23 14.35
N PHE A 133 -5.66 -25.32 13.84
CA PHE A 133 -5.58 -25.04 12.40
C PHE A 133 -5.12 -26.27 11.59
N MET A 134 -4.04 -26.92 12.02
CA MET A 134 -3.51 -28.11 11.33
C MET A 134 -4.54 -29.25 11.29
N GLN A 135 -5.33 -29.43 12.34
CA GLN A 135 -6.40 -30.42 12.38
C GLN A 135 -7.52 -30.09 11.38
N ARG A 136 -7.93 -28.83 11.28
CA ARG A 136 -8.89 -28.38 10.26
C ARG A 136 -8.36 -28.60 8.85
N ARG A 137 -7.06 -28.39 8.62
CA ARG A 137 -6.44 -28.62 7.32
C ARG A 137 -6.36 -30.10 6.92
N LYS A 138 -6.37 -31.01 7.90
CA LYS A 138 -6.50 -32.45 7.64
C LYS A 138 -7.91 -32.82 7.18
N THR A 139 -8.94 -32.18 7.72
CA THR A 139 -10.35 -32.43 7.35
C THR A 139 -10.79 -31.68 6.10
N ASP A 140 -10.26 -30.47 5.89
CA ASP A 140 -10.50 -29.63 4.72
C ASP A 140 -9.15 -29.11 4.21
N SER A 141 -8.66 -29.70 3.12
CA SER A 141 -7.37 -29.35 2.53
C SER A 141 -7.30 -27.90 2.01
N LYS A 142 -8.45 -27.24 1.84
CA LYS A 142 -8.57 -25.84 1.40
C LYS A 142 -8.79 -24.86 2.57
N ALA A 143 -8.80 -25.35 3.82
CA ALA A 143 -8.96 -24.51 4.99
C ALA A 143 -7.83 -23.47 5.08
N GLN A 144 -8.22 -22.19 5.18
CA GLN A 144 -7.31 -21.06 5.37
C GLN A 144 -7.25 -20.67 6.85
N PRO A 145 -6.09 -20.19 7.36
CA PRO A 145 -5.96 -19.74 8.74
C PRO A 145 -6.81 -18.48 8.96
N LYS A 146 -7.49 -18.39 10.11
CA LYS A 146 -8.39 -17.27 10.45
C LYS A 146 -8.07 -16.69 11.82
N GLY A 147 -8.20 -15.37 11.96
CA GLY A 147 -8.03 -14.66 13.23
C GLY A 147 -6.70 -15.02 13.93
N ASN A 148 -6.79 -15.57 15.14
CA ASN A 148 -5.63 -15.94 15.96
C ASN A 148 -4.72 -17.00 15.31
N GLU A 149 -5.25 -17.92 14.50
CA GLU A 149 -4.44 -18.95 13.83
C GLU A 149 -3.41 -18.36 12.89
N LYS A 150 -3.78 -17.26 12.25
CA LYS A 150 -2.92 -16.58 11.31
C LYS A 150 -1.77 -15.87 12.02
N ILE A 151 -2.07 -15.12 13.09
CA ILE A 151 -1.06 -14.46 13.93
C ILE A 151 -0.09 -15.52 14.49
N ALA A 152 -0.60 -16.67 14.94
CA ALA A 152 0.24 -17.75 15.42
C ALA A 152 1.15 -18.35 14.33
N LEU A 153 0.67 -18.48 13.09
CA LEU A 153 1.46 -18.99 11.96
C LEU A 153 2.58 -18.03 11.56
N GLU A 154 2.27 -16.73 11.49
CA GLU A 154 3.23 -15.65 11.20
C GLU A 154 4.34 -15.61 12.25
N LEU A 155 3.94 -15.67 13.52
CA LEU A 155 4.82 -15.71 14.68
C LEU A 155 5.70 -16.97 14.68
N SER A 156 5.14 -18.14 14.34
CA SER A 156 5.93 -19.37 14.17
C SER A 156 6.99 -19.22 13.09
N GLY A 157 6.68 -18.60 11.95
CA GLY A 157 7.65 -18.35 10.88
C GLY A 157 8.72 -17.32 11.25
N ALA A 158 8.37 -16.34 12.08
CA ALA A 158 9.32 -15.40 12.66
C ALA A 158 10.30 -16.11 13.61
N LEU A 159 9.79 -16.96 14.51
CA LEU A 159 10.59 -17.75 15.45
C LEU A 159 11.50 -18.76 14.73
N ASP A 160 11.00 -19.42 13.68
CA ASP A 160 11.78 -20.34 12.86
C ASP A 160 13.01 -19.65 12.24
N ARG A 161 12.82 -18.44 11.70
CA ARG A 161 13.96 -17.63 11.23
C ARG A 161 14.95 -17.28 12.34
N VAL A 162 14.48 -16.84 13.50
CA VAL A 162 15.37 -16.56 14.63
C VAL A 162 16.16 -17.81 15.02
N SER A 163 15.51 -18.98 15.07
CA SER A 163 16.15 -20.24 15.39
C SER A 163 17.19 -20.66 14.34
N THR A 164 16.94 -20.37 13.06
CA THR A 164 17.90 -20.59 11.96
C THR A 164 19.16 -19.75 12.16
N PHE A 165 19.02 -18.48 12.52
CA PHE A 165 20.16 -17.62 12.86
C PHE A 165 20.87 -18.08 14.14
N ALA A 166 20.11 -18.54 15.15
CA ALA A 166 20.67 -19.10 16.37
C ALA A 166 21.51 -20.36 16.15
N GLY A 167 21.15 -21.18 15.17
CA GLY A 167 21.89 -22.36 14.75
C GLY A 167 23.10 -22.08 13.85
N GLY A 168 23.44 -20.81 13.58
CA GLY A 168 24.54 -20.45 12.68
C GLY A 168 24.10 -20.38 11.21
N ALA A 169 23.04 -19.60 10.94
CA ALA A 169 22.47 -19.44 9.60
C ALA A 169 23.53 -19.26 8.52
N GLN A 170 23.34 -19.99 7.43
CA GLN A 170 24.08 -19.81 6.19
C GLN A 170 23.14 -19.11 5.22
N LEU A 171 23.60 -18.00 4.63
CA LEU A 171 22.81 -17.25 3.68
C LEU A 171 23.32 -17.50 2.26
N PRO A 172 22.43 -17.62 1.26
CA PRO A 172 22.80 -17.79 -0.14
C PRO A 172 23.32 -16.47 -0.74
N ILE A 173 24.54 -16.10 -0.36
CA ILE A 173 25.21 -14.84 -0.71
C ILE A 173 26.35 -15.03 -1.71
N VAL A 174 26.76 -16.27 -1.96
CA VAL A 174 27.86 -16.56 -2.88
C VAL A 174 27.26 -16.90 -4.25
N PRO A 175 27.49 -16.07 -5.28
CA PRO A 175 26.97 -16.34 -6.61
C PRO A 175 27.55 -17.66 -7.14
N PRO A 176 26.78 -18.42 -7.94
CA PRO A 176 27.30 -19.63 -8.54
C PRO A 176 28.43 -19.32 -9.54
N VAL A 177 29.44 -20.19 -9.59
CA VAL A 177 30.40 -20.23 -10.71
C VAL A 177 29.70 -20.78 -11.96
N SER A 178 28.78 -21.74 -11.79
CA SER A 178 27.91 -22.28 -12.85
C SER A 178 26.52 -22.63 -12.29
N GLY A 179 25.45 -22.39 -13.07
CA GLY A 179 24.06 -22.62 -12.65
C GLY A 179 23.34 -21.36 -12.14
N HIS A 180 22.24 -21.56 -11.40
CA HIS A 180 21.32 -20.48 -10.98
C HIS A 180 21.12 -20.37 -9.46
N VAL A 181 21.70 -21.27 -8.68
CA VAL A 181 21.51 -21.34 -7.22
C VAL A 181 22.74 -20.80 -6.53
N TYR A 182 22.56 -19.83 -5.65
CA TYR A 182 23.63 -19.26 -4.85
C TYR A 182 24.05 -20.25 -3.78
N LEU A 183 25.36 -20.32 -3.53
CA LEU A 183 25.93 -21.13 -2.46
C LEU A 183 25.73 -20.42 -1.12
N ASN A 184 25.43 -21.21 -0.10
CA ASN A 184 25.21 -20.74 1.26
C ASN A 184 26.55 -20.52 1.95
N ALA A 185 26.72 -19.36 2.58
CA ALA A 185 27.87 -19.06 3.41
C ALA A 185 27.42 -18.40 4.71
N GLY A 186 28.07 -18.75 5.81
CA GLY A 186 27.81 -18.22 7.13
C GLY A 186 29.09 -18.18 7.98
N PRO A 187 29.07 -17.50 9.14
CA PRO A 187 30.23 -17.37 10.01
C PRO A 187 30.71 -18.68 10.66
N ALA A 188 29.89 -19.73 10.61
CA ALA A 188 30.12 -21.01 11.27
C ALA A 188 30.06 -22.21 10.29
N GLY A 189 29.96 -21.96 8.99
CA GLY A 189 29.90 -22.98 7.95
C GLY A 189 29.30 -22.47 6.64
N GLY A 190 29.40 -23.26 5.60
CA GLY A 190 28.84 -22.97 4.28
C GLY A 190 29.01 -24.15 3.33
N ASP A 191 28.49 -23.99 2.13
CA ASP A 191 28.65 -24.95 1.05
C ASP A 191 30.13 -25.02 0.58
N PRO A 192 30.59 -26.14 0.00
CA PRO A 192 31.96 -26.26 -0.52
C PRO A 192 32.28 -25.16 -1.54
N GLY A 193 33.48 -24.58 -1.47
CA GLY A 193 33.91 -23.49 -2.35
C GLY A 193 33.56 -22.09 -1.84
N THR A 194 33.03 -21.98 -0.61
CA THR A 194 32.71 -20.70 0.04
C THR A 194 33.69 -20.32 1.15
N GLU A 195 34.82 -21.02 1.29
CA GLU A 195 35.75 -20.92 2.42
C GLU A 195 36.32 -19.50 2.60
N ASP A 196 36.73 -18.84 1.51
CA ASP A 196 37.20 -17.44 1.54
C ASP A 196 36.13 -16.47 2.06
N VAL A 197 34.87 -16.69 1.65
CA VAL A 197 33.72 -15.87 2.07
C VAL A 197 33.40 -16.13 3.53
N GLN A 198 33.46 -17.38 3.98
CA GLN A 198 33.29 -17.75 5.39
C GLN A 198 34.37 -17.10 6.27
N GLN A 199 35.63 -17.10 5.82
CA GLN A 199 36.73 -16.46 6.55
C GLN A 199 36.52 -14.95 6.66
N ALA A 200 36.12 -14.29 5.56
CA ALA A 200 35.82 -12.86 5.57
C ALA A 200 34.60 -12.55 6.46
N LEU A 201 33.54 -13.37 6.43
CA LEU A 201 32.40 -13.26 7.33
C LEU A 201 32.79 -13.42 8.80
N ALA A 202 33.70 -14.34 9.12
CA ALA A 202 34.21 -14.52 10.47
C ALA A 202 34.97 -13.27 10.96
N ALA A 203 35.73 -12.62 10.09
CA ALA A 203 36.39 -11.35 10.40
C ALA A 203 35.39 -10.21 10.63
N VAL A 204 34.35 -10.11 9.78
CA VAL A 204 33.23 -9.16 9.97
C VAL A 204 32.54 -9.40 11.31
N ARG A 205 32.26 -10.67 11.65
CA ARG A 205 31.69 -11.05 12.95
C ARG A 205 32.59 -10.64 14.11
N ALA A 206 33.89 -10.91 14.03
CA ALA A 206 34.84 -10.57 15.08
C ALA A 206 34.89 -9.05 15.31
N ALA A 207 34.96 -8.25 14.24
CA ALA A 207 34.93 -6.80 14.32
C ALA A 207 33.61 -6.28 14.91
N PHE A 208 32.46 -6.82 14.48
CA PHE A 208 31.15 -6.42 14.98
C PHE A 208 30.98 -6.75 16.47
N VAL A 209 31.39 -7.95 16.88
CA VAL A 209 31.28 -8.40 18.27
C VAL A 209 32.22 -7.62 19.19
N SER A 210 33.41 -7.25 18.73
CA SER A 210 34.39 -6.47 19.51
C SER A 210 34.17 -4.96 19.45
N GLY A 211 33.26 -4.47 18.61
CA GLY A 211 33.02 -3.03 18.44
C GLY A 211 34.15 -2.30 17.68
N GLN A 212 34.92 -3.02 16.87
CA GLN A 212 35.98 -2.46 16.03
C GLN A 212 35.42 -1.84 14.74
N ALA A 213 36.28 -1.11 14.01
CA ALA A 213 35.95 -0.55 12.70
C ALA A 213 35.55 -1.68 11.71
N MET A 214 34.42 -1.47 11.03
CA MET A 214 33.77 -2.49 10.19
C MET A 214 34.17 -2.38 8.72
N GLU A 215 34.71 -1.23 8.31
CA GLU A 215 34.96 -0.86 6.91
C GLU A 215 35.93 -1.83 6.22
N GLY A 216 37.06 -2.14 6.86
CA GLY A 216 38.06 -3.08 6.33
C GLY A 216 37.53 -4.51 6.20
N PRO A 217 36.97 -5.11 7.28
CA PRO A 217 36.36 -6.44 7.23
C PRO A 217 35.24 -6.56 6.19
N VAL A 218 34.35 -5.58 6.10
CA VAL A 218 33.24 -5.60 5.13
C VAL A 218 33.73 -5.45 3.69
N ALA A 219 34.70 -4.58 3.43
CA ALA A 219 35.32 -4.49 2.10
C ALA A 219 35.95 -5.83 1.69
N SER A 220 36.64 -6.49 2.61
CA SER A 220 37.25 -7.82 2.38
C SER A 220 36.19 -8.88 2.08
N LEU A 221 35.03 -8.83 2.74
CA LEU A 221 33.88 -9.71 2.46
C LEU A 221 33.32 -9.47 1.05
N VAL A 222 33.10 -8.21 0.68
CA VAL A 222 32.61 -7.86 -0.66
C VAL A 222 33.57 -8.38 -1.73
N ASP A 223 34.88 -8.21 -1.53
CA ASP A 223 35.89 -8.71 -2.45
C ASP A 223 35.93 -10.25 -2.50
N ALA A 224 35.77 -10.94 -1.36
CA ALA A 224 35.69 -12.39 -1.31
C ALA A 224 34.47 -12.92 -2.09
N VAL A 225 33.30 -12.30 -1.92
CA VAL A 225 32.07 -12.66 -2.65
C VAL A 225 32.25 -12.48 -4.16
N HIS A 226 32.89 -11.38 -4.59
CA HIS A 226 33.17 -11.15 -6.01
C HIS A 226 34.19 -12.12 -6.62
N ARG A 227 35.14 -12.61 -5.83
CA ARG A 227 36.10 -13.64 -6.29
C ARG A 227 35.48 -15.03 -6.36
N ALA A 228 34.60 -15.36 -5.41
CA ALA A 228 34.00 -16.69 -5.30
C ALA A 228 32.97 -16.99 -6.41
N GLY A 229 32.36 -15.97 -7.02
CA GLY A 229 31.42 -16.17 -8.11
C GLY A 229 31.07 -14.90 -8.87
N VAL A 230 30.40 -15.07 -10.01
CA VAL A 230 30.00 -13.96 -10.89
C VAL A 230 28.50 -13.78 -10.86
N VAL A 231 28.05 -12.59 -10.47
CA VAL A 231 26.63 -12.23 -10.55
C VAL A 231 26.28 -11.93 -12.00
N GLY A 232 25.29 -12.64 -12.55
CA GLY A 232 24.81 -12.38 -13.90
C GLY A 232 24.37 -10.92 -14.08
N ALA A 233 24.63 -10.34 -15.26
CA ALA A 233 24.35 -8.92 -15.52
C ALA A 233 22.88 -8.52 -15.27
N LYS A 234 21.93 -9.45 -15.52
CA LYS A 234 20.51 -9.26 -15.24
C LYS A 234 20.23 -9.15 -13.73
N ASP A 235 20.84 -10.01 -12.93
CA ASP A 235 20.65 -10.04 -11.47
C ASP A 235 21.30 -8.82 -10.84
N MET A 236 22.51 -8.46 -11.27
CA MET A 236 23.19 -7.25 -10.82
C MET A 236 22.37 -5.99 -11.14
N ARG A 237 21.74 -5.93 -12.32
CA ARG A 237 20.80 -4.83 -12.65
C ARG A 237 19.60 -4.81 -11.70
N SER A 238 19.03 -5.97 -11.34
CA SER A 238 17.93 -6.04 -10.38
C SER A 238 18.35 -5.55 -8.99
N VAL A 239 19.54 -5.95 -8.53
CA VAL A 239 20.12 -5.52 -7.26
C VAL A 239 20.29 -3.99 -7.24
N ASN A 240 20.91 -3.42 -8.27
CA ASN A 240 21.13 -1.97 -8.37
C ASN A 240 19.82 -1.17 -8.40
N LEU A 241 18.82 -1.63 -9.17
CA LEU A 241 17.50 -0.98 -9.23
C LEU A 241 16.81 -0.99 -7.86
N GLU A 242 16.93 -2.09 -7.12
CA GLU A 242 16.30 -2.23 -5.80
C GLU A 242 17.04 -1.43 -4.72
N THR A 243 18.37 -1.39 -4.76
CA THR A 243 19.17 -0.50 -3.90
C THR A 243 18.78 0.96 -4.12
N PHE A 244 18.65 1.39 -5.38
CA PHE A 244 18.17 2.73 -5.71
C PHE A 244 16.75 2.97 -5.16
N TYR A 245 15.83 2.02 -5.36
CA TYR A 245 14.45 2.11 -4.87
C TYR A 245 14.37 2.28 -3.35
N ASN A 246 15.15 1.49 -2.60
CA ASN A 246 15.20 1.53 -1.13
C ASN A 246 15.78 2.85 -0.60
N ARG A 247 16.77 3.43 -1.30
CA ARG A 247 17.41 4.70 -0.94
C ARG A 247 16.53 5.91 -1.30
N HIS A 248 16.00 5.95 -2.52
CA HIS A 248 15.20 7.07 -3.05
C HIS A 248 13.85 7.21 -2.33
N ARG A 249 13.26 6.10 -1.89
CA ARG A 249 11.97 6.06 -1.16
C ARG A 249 10.86 6.84 -1.88
N PRO A 250 10.51 6.44 -3.13
CA PRO A 250 9.61 7.20 -4.00
C PRO A 250 8.26 7.53 -3.35
N TRP A 251 7.67 6.60 -2.58
CA TRP A 251 6.37 6.81 -1.94
C TRP A 251 6.38 7.94 -0.91
N ARG A 252 7.49 8.10 -0.18
CA ARG A 252 7.65 9.18 0.78
C ARG A 252 7.82 10.51 0.06
N MET A 253 8.56 10.53 -1.04
CA MET A 253 8.72 11.72 -1.89
C MET A 253 7.40 12.14 -2.54
N SER A 254 6.61 11.19 -3.06
CA SER A 254 5.24 11.45 -3.53
C SER A 254 4.36 12.04 -2.44
N ALA A 255 4.40 11.48 -1.21
CA ALA A 255 3.62 11.99 -0.09
C ALA A 255 3.99 13.44 0.25
N TYR A 256 5.28 13.77 0.31
CA TYR A 256 5.74 15.14 0.56
C TYR A 256 5.32 16.10 -0.56
N ALA A 257 5.51 15.71 -1.82
CA ALA A 257 5.17 16.53 -2.97
C ALA A 257 3.66 16.80 -3.05
N TYR A 258 2.82 15.77 -2.87
CA TYR A 258 1.37 15.93 -2.83
C TYR A 258 0.89 16.74 -1.62
N GLY A 259 1.44 16.47 -0.43
CA GLY A 259 1.09 17.22 0.78
C GLY A 259 1.41 18.71 0.62
N LEU A 260 2.59 19.04 0.10
CA LEU A 260 2.98 20.43 -0.17
C LEU A 260 2.11 21.05 -1.27
N SER A 261 1.80 20.30 -2.35
CA SER A 261 0.87 20.74 -3.39
C SER A 261 -0.49 21.15 -2.82
N ILE A 262 -1.04 20.36 -1.89
CA ILE A 262 -2.34 20.63 -1.24
C ILE A 262 -2.28 21.92 -0.41
N VAL A 263 -1.23 22.07 0.41
CA VAL A 263 -1.03 23.25 1.25
C VAL A 263 -0.87 24.51 0.39
N VAL A 264 0.00 24.47 -0.62
CA VAL A 264 0.25 25.60 -1.54
C VAL A 264 -1.02 25.95 -2.34
N PHE A 265 -1.81 24.95 -2.74
CA PHE A 265 -3.09 25.19 -3.39
C PHE A 265 -4.06 25.93 -2.45
N GLY A 266 -4.12 25.54 -1.17
CA GLY A 266 -4.89 26.26 -0.15
C GLY A 266 -4.46 27.72 0.00
N LEU A 267 -3.15 27.95 0.13
CA LEU A 267 -2.56 29.29 0.23
C LEU A 267 -2.83 30.16 -1.02
N SER A 268 -2.84 29.55 -2.21
CA SER A 268 -3.18 30.25 -3.47
C SER A 268 -4.58 30.87 -3.46
N ARG A 269 -5.45 30.47 -2.52
CA ARG A 269 -6.80 31.05 -2.37
C ARG A 269 -6.82 32.29 -1.49
N LEU A 270 -5.77 32.52 -0.71
CA LEU A 270 -5.63 33.66 0.19
C LEU A 270 -4.76 34.75 -0.44
N VAL A 271 -3.61 34.36 -1.03
CA VAL A 271 -2.58 35.28 -1.54
C VAL A 271 -2.03 34.79 -2.88
N LEU A 272 -1.41 35.68 -3.67
CA LEU A 272 -0.58 35.36 -4.84
C LEU A 272 -1.17 34.26 -5.76
N ARG A 273 -2.44 34.45 -6.15
CA ARG A 273 -3.29 33.40 -6.75
C ARG A 273 -2.64 32.64 -7.91
N LYS A 274 -2.10 33.35 -8.91
CA LYS A 274 -1.52 32.73 -10.12
C LYS A 274 -0.19 32.01 -9.85
N PRO A 275 0.85 32.63 -9.28
CA PRO A 275 2.14 31.95 -9.08
C PRO A 275 2.04 30.79 -8.08
N LEU A 276 1.29 30.92 -6.99
CA LEU A 276 1.10 29.81 -6.05
C LEU A 276 0.27 28.68 -6.65
N LEU A 277 -0.70 28.98 -7.51
CA LEU A 277 -1.44 27.93 -8.22
C LEU A 277 -0.52 27.14 -9.17
N MET A 278 0.35 27.83 -9.92
CA MET A 278 1.33 27.17 -10.79
C MET A 278 2.30 26.30 -9.98
N LEU A 279 2.80 26.81 -8.85
CA LEU A 279 3.65 26.05 -7.94
C LEU A 279 2.94 24.79 -7.41
N ALA A 280 1.68 24.92 -6.98
CA ALA A 280 0.89 23.77 -6.52
C ALA A 280 0.71 22.72 -7.62
N ILE A 281 0.45 23.14 -8.86
CA ILE A 281 0.34 22.24 -10.02
C ILE A 281 1.68 21.54 -10.27
N THR A 282 2.79 22.27 -10.29
CA THR A 282 4.14 21.71 -10.49
C THR A 282 4.47 20.67 -9.42
N LEU A 283 4.21 20.97 -8.15
CA LEU A 283 4.40 20.02 -7.04
C LEU A 283 3.52 18.77 -7.19
N GLY A 284 2.26 18.95 -7.65
CA GLY A 284 1.37 17.83 -7.94
C GLY A 284 1.89 16.94 -9.08
N VAL A 285 2.45 17.53 -10.13
CA VAL A 285 3.09 16.81 -11.25
C VAL A 285 4.36 16.10 -10.80
N ILE A 286 5.19 16.72 -9.95
CA ILE A 286 6.37 16.08 -9.35
C ILE A 286 5.94 14.87 -8.52
N GLY A 287 4.91 15.01 -7.68
CA GLY A 287 4.38 13.89 -6.89
C GLY A 287 3.88 12.74 -7.76
N ALA A 288 3.21 13.06 -8.87
CA ALA A 288 2.77 12.07 -9.86
C ALA A 288 3.96 11.38 -10.56
N GLY A 289 5.00 12.14 -10.91
CA GLY A 289 6.24 11.62 -11.47
C GLY A 289 6.92 10.63 -10.52
N GLU A 290 7.04 10.98 -9.24
CA GLU A 290 7.59 10.10 -8.20
C GLU A 290 6.74 8.83 -8.01
N GLN A 291 5.42 8.94 -8.09
CA GLN A 291 4.53 7.78 -7.95
C GLN A 291 4.63 6.84 -9.16
N VAL A 292 4.75 7.39 -10.37
CA VAL A 292 5.05 6.63 -11.60
C VAL A 292 6.41 5.94 -11.48
N LEU A 293 7.44 6.68 -11.04
CA LEU A 293 8.79 6.14 -10.84
C LEU A 293 8.78 4.96 -9.86
N GLY A 294 8.17 5.14 -8.67
CA GLY A 294 8.07 4.08 -7.68
C GLY A 294 7.31 2.85 -8.18
N THR A 295 6.25 3.06 -8.95
CA THR A 295 5.43 1.98 -9.52
C THR A 295 6.21 1.23 -10.61
N ALA A 296 6.92 1.96 -11.47
CA ALA A 296 7.76 1.40 -12.53
C ALA A 296 8.93 0.59 -11.96
N LEU A 297 9.68 1.15 -11.02
CA LEU A 297 10.77 0.47 -10.32
C LEU A 297 10.27 -0.82 -9.67
N ARG A 298 9.16 -0.75 -8.93
CA ARG A 298 8.58 -1.93 -8.27
C ARG A 298 8.16 -3.00 -9.28
N THR A 299 7.57 -2.62 -10.41
CA THR A 299 7.21 -3.55 -11.49
C THR A 299 8.45 -4.22 -12.09
N MET A 300 9.53 -3.47 -12.28
CA MET A 300 10.81 -3.98 -12.79
C MET A 300 11.51 -4.89 -11.78
N ILE A 301 11.47 -4.58 -10.48
CA ILE A 301 12.11 -5.40 -9.42
C ILE A 301 11.34 -6.71 -9.23
N LEU A 302 10.00 -6.64 -9.20
CA LEU A 302 9.15 -7.80 -8.90
C LEU A 302 8.77 -8.60 -10.16
N GLN A 303 9.02 -8.07 -11.36
CA GLN A 303 8.68 -8.70 -12.64
C GLN A 303 7.19 -9.05 -12.78
N ARG A 304 6.31 -8.27 -12.14
CA ARG A 304 4.85 -8.44 -12.16
C ARG A 304 4.14 -7.11 -11.94
N ALA A 305 2.84 -7.08 -12.23
CA ALA A 305 2.02 -5.90 -11.93
C ALA A 305 2.01 -5.57 -10.42
N PRO A 306 2.07 -4.28 -10.04
CA PRO A 306 2.15 -3.84 -8.66
C PRO A 306 0.75 -3.68 -8.06
N VAL A 307 -0.04 -4.77 -8.02
CA VAL A 307 -1.39 -4.82 -7.41
C VAL A 307 -1.69 -6.16 -6.72
N SER A 308 -0.66 -6.87 -6.26
CA SER A 308 -0.84 -8.20 -5.65
C SER A 308 -1.39 -8.20 -4.23
N ASN A 309 -1.28 -7.07 -3.53
CA ASN A 309 -1.67 -6.93 -2.14
C ASN A 309 -2.32 -5.55 -1.92
N THR A 310 -2.89 -5.32 -0.74
CA THR A 310 -3.60 -4.07 -0.40
C THR A 310 -2.69 -2.85 -0.48
N TYR A 311 -1.43 -2.96 -0.06
CA TYR A 311 -0.44 -1.88 -0.15
C TYR A 311 -0.24 -1.43 -1.60
N GLU A 312 0.03 -2.38 -2.49
CA GLU A 312 0.22 -2.17 -3.92
C GLU A 312 -1.04 -1.63 -4.61
N ALA A 313 -2.21 -2.17 -4.27
CA ALA A 313 -3.49 -1.69 -4.79
C ALA A 313 -3.78 -0.24 -4.40
N LEU A 314 -3.48 0.18 -3.17
CA LEU A 314 -3.65 1.58 -2.73
C LEU A 314 -2.72 2.53 -3.50
N LEU A 315 -1.48 2.13 -3.75
CA LEU A 315 -0.55 2.93 -4.55
C LEU A 315 -1.01 3.08 -6.00
N TRP A 316 -1.57 2.01 -6.59
CA TRP A 316 -2.19 2.05 -7.91
C TRP A 316 -3.44 2.94 -7.94
N MET A 317 -4.31 2.85 -6.94
CA MET A 317 -5.49 3.72 -6.79
C MET A 317 -5.09 5.20 -6.79
N GLY A 318 -4.03 5.55 -6.05
CA GLY A 318 -3.52 6.93 -6.02
C GLY A 318 -3.00 7.40 -7.38
N LEU A 319 -2.30 6.53 -8.12
CA LEU A 319 -1.83 6.84 -9.47
C LEU A 319 -2.99 7.08 -10.45
N VAL A 320 -4.03 6.24 -10.39
CA VAL A 320 -5.25 6.43 -11.19
C VAL A 320 -5.95 7.73 -10.80
N ALA A 321 -6.04 8.04 -9.50
CA ALA A 321 -6.69 9.25 -9.00
C ALA A 321 -6.02 10.53 -9.52
N VAL A 322 -4.69 10.62 -9.45
CA VAL A 322 -3.98 11.79 -9.99
C VAL A 322 -4.06 11.85 -11.52
N ALA A 323 -4.03 10.70 -12.21
CA ALA A 323 -4.19 10.65 -13.67
C ALA A 323 -5.57 11.18 -14.11
N ILE A 324 -6.64 10.79 -13.43
CA ILE A 324 -7.99 11.31 -13.68
C ILE A 324 -8.07 12.82 -13.41
N GLY A 325 -7.43 13.29 -12.34
CA GLY A 325 -7.32 14.72 -12.04
C GLY A 325 -6.59 15.51 -13.13
N LEU A 326 -5.48 14.97 -13.64
CA LEU A 326 -4.70 15.55 -14.73
C LEU A 326 -5.47 15.56 -16.05
N ILE A 327 -6.11 14.45 -16.43
CA ILE A 327 -6.95 14.38 -17.64
C ILE A 327 -8.10 15.39 -17.54
N ALA A 328 -8.80 15.44 -16.41
CA ALA A 328 -9.88 16.40 -16.21
C ALA A 328 -9.39 17.87 -16.24
N GLN A 329 -8.17 18.13 -15.76
CA GLN A 329 -7.53 19.44 -15.88
C GLN A 329 -7.20 19.80 -17.33
N LEU A 330 -6.72 18.86 -18.14
CA LEU A 330 -6.43 19.09 -19.56
C LEU A 330 -7.69 19.37 -20.36
N LEU A 331 -8.79 18.67 -20.07
CA LEU A 331 -10.06 18.81 -20.78
C LEU A 331 -10.84 20.08 -20.39
N ASN A 332 -10.89 20.41 -19.10
CA ASN A 332 -11.77 21.47 -18.59
C ASN A 332 -11.01 22.73 -18.09
N ARG A 333 -9.68 22.66 -17.96
CA ARG A 333 -8.79 23.75 -17.47
C ARG A 333 -9.12 24.33 -16.10
N LYS A 334 -9.90 23.65 -15.25
CA LYS A 334 -10.22 24.12 -13.88
C LYS A 334 -9.40 23.39 -12.81
N ALA A 335 -8.57 24.15 -12.09
CA ALA A 335 -7.61 23.59 -11.14
C ALA A 335 -8.17 22.74 -9.99
N TRP A 336 -9.47 22.83 -9.70
CA TRP A 336 -10.10 22.01 -8.66
C TRP A 336 -10.13 20.52 -9.02
N TYR A 337 -10.14 20.18 -10.32
CA TYR A 337 -10.12 18.80 -10.79
C TYR A 337 -8.80 18.10 -10.42
N LEU A 338 -7.69 18.75 -10.77
CA LEU A 338 -6.37 18.27 -10.42
C LEU A 338 -6.17 18.23 -8.91
N PHE A 339 -6.63 19.27 -8.19
CA PHE A 339 -6.55 19.29 -6.73
C PHE A 339 -7.26 18.10 -6.09
N ALA A 340 -8.43 17.71 -6.57
CA ALA A 340 -9.14 16.54 -6.08
C ALA A 340 -8.39 15.23 -6.37
N GLY A 341 -7.81 15.10 -7.56
CA GLY A 341 -6.93 13.98 -7.91
C GLY A 341 -5.70 13.90 -7.00
N VAL A 342 -5.06 15.03 -6.71
CA VAL A 342 -3.90 15.12 -5.79
C VAL A 342 -4.31 14.77 -4.36
N CYS A 343 -5.45 15.26 -3.86
CA CYS A 343 -5.96 14.90 -2.52
C CYS A 343 -6.24 13.40 -2.40
N ALA A 344 -6.89 12.82 -3.42
CA ALA A 344 -7.16 11.39 -3.49
C ALA A 344 -5.85 10.56 -3.56
N ALA A 345 -4.88 10.99 -4.36
CA ALA A 345 -3.57 10.36 -4.45
C ALA A 345 -2.79 10.43 -3.13
N PHE A 346 -2.79 11.60 -2.47
CA PHE A 346 -2.17 11.80 -1.17
C PHE A 346 -2.78 10.88 -0.11
N ALA A 347 -4.12 10.85 -0.01
CA ALA A 347 -4.82 9.95 0.89
C ALA A 347 -4.42 8.48 0.63
N SER A 348 -4.41 8.06 -0.64
CA SER A 348 -4.05 6.69 -1.02
C SER A 348 -2.63 6.32 -0.61
N VAL A 349 -1.64 7.20 -0.82
CA VAL A 349 -0.24 6.97 -0.43
C VAL A 349 -0.08 6.96 1.09
N LEU A 350 -0.78 7.84 1.82
CA LEU A 350 -0.77 7.82 3.29
C LEU A 350 -1.36 6.53 3.84
N PHE A 351 -2.53 6.12 3.35
CA PHE A 351 -3.17 4.87 3.78
C PHE A 351 -2.32 3.65 3.43
N ALA A 352 -1.63 3.64 2.28
CA ALA A 352 -0.66 2.58 1.97
C ALA A 352 0.43 2.47 3.04
N GLY A 353 0.90 3.60 3.60
CA GLY A 353 1.84 3.60 4.73
C GLY A 353 1.28 3.11 6.07
N LEU A 354 -0.05 2.99 6.20
CA LEU A 354 -0.73 2.52 7.42
C LEU A 354 -1.11 1.03 7.36
N VAL A 355 -1.13 0.43 6.17
CA VAL A 355 -1.42 -1.01 6.02
C VAL A 355 -0.28 -1.82 6.65
N PRO A 356 -0.57 -2.89 7.42
CA PRO A 356 0.44 -3.74 8.04
C PRO A 356 1.51 -4.18 7.04
N LEU A 357 2.77 -3.96 7.42
CA LEU A 357 3.95 -4.14 6.57
C LEU A 357 4.21 -5.60 6.20
N GLU A 358 3.56 -6.55 6.86
CA GLU A 358 3.61 -7.97 6.54
C GLU A 358 3.11 -8.30 5.12
N SER A 359 2.21 -7.46 4.58
CA SER A 359 1.81 -7.52 3.17
C SER A 359 2.94 -7.20 2.18
N GLN A 360 4.13 -6.79 2.65
CA GLN A 360 5.32 -6.57 1.83
C GLN A 360 6.12 -7.85 1.56
N THR A 361 5.76 -8.99 2.15
CA THR A 361 6.37 -10.26 1.74
C THR A 361 5.94 -10.57 0.30
N ASN A 362 6.87 -10.51 -0.65
CA ASN A 362 6.61 -10.70 -2.08
C ASN A 362 6.13 -12.13 -2.47
N ALA A 363 5.79 -12.97 -1.49
CA ALA A 363 5.27 -14.31 -1.68
C ALA A 363 3.82 -14.23 -2.18
N LEU A 364 3.63 -14.50 -3.47
CA LEU A 364 2.32 -14.57 -4.10
C LEU A 364 1.65 -15.91 -3.76
N PRO A 365 0.39 -15.92 -3.28
CA PRO A 365 -0.48 -17.07 -3.38
C PRO A 365 -0.44 -17.68 -4.78
N ALA A 366 -0.55 -19.00 -4.90
CA ALA A 366 -0.39 -19.71 -6.17
C ALA A 366 -1.27 -19.16 -7.31
N VAL A 367 -2.49 -18.72 -6.99
CA VAL A 367 -3.44 -18.11 -7.94
C VAL A 367 -2.95 -16.74 -8.46
N LEU A 368 -2.19 -15.99 -7.67
CA LEU A 368 -1.62 -14.69 -8.07
C LEU A 368 -0.33 -14.84 -8.90
N ARG A 369 0.14 -16.07 -9.16
CA ARG A 369 1.31 -16.32 -10.02
C ARG A 369 0.99 -16.13 -11.50
N SER A 370 -0.26 -16.29 -11.93
CA SER A 370 -0.66 -15.97 -13.31
C SER A 370 -0.81 -14.45 -13.45
N ASN A 371 0.24 -13.82 -13.97
CA ASN A 371 0.31 -12.36 -14.14
C ASN A 371 -0.82 -11.82 -15.05
N TYR A 372 -1.42 -12.65 -15.90
CA TYR A 372 -2.50 -12.28 -16.81
C TYR A 372 -3.72 -11.68 -16.10
N TRP A 373 -4.32 -12.43 -15.17
CA TRP A 373 -5.53 -11.99 -14.47
C TRP A 373 -5.25 -10.87 -13.47
N LEU A 374 -4.05 -10.86 -12.89
CA LEU A 374 -3.57 -9.75 -12.06
C LEU A 374 -3.56 -8.43 -12.86
N ILE A 375 -3.13 -8.47 -14.11
CA ILE A 375 -3.12 -7.29 -15.00
C ILE A 375 -4.54 -6.92 -15.43
N VAL A 376 -5.34 -7.88 -15.91
CA VAL A 376 -6.62 -7.55 -16.56
C VAL A 376 -7.73 -7.24 -15.54
N HIS A 377 -7.94 -8.12 -14.55
CA HIS A 377 -8.99 -7.95 -13.57
C HIS A 377 -8.59 -6.97 -12.46
N VAL A 378 -7.46 -7.24 -11.78
CA VAL A 378 -7.13 -6.52 -10.53
C VAL A 378 -6.80 -5.05 -10.79
N LEU A 379 -6.06 -4.71 -11.85
CA LEU A 379 -5.84 -3.31 -12.21
C LEU A 379 -7.14 -2.59 -12.57
N THR A 380 -8.05 -3.24 -13.27
CA THR A 380 -9.34 -2.66 -13.69
C THR A 380 -10.25 -2.38 -12.49
N ILE A 381 -10.44 -3.37 -11.60
CA ILE A 381 -11.31 -3.20 -10.43
C ILE A 381 -10.73 -2.18 -9.45
N THR A 382 -9.42 -2.18 -9.21
CA THR A 382 -8.78 -1.22 -8.30
C THR A 382 -8.68 0.18 -8.91
N ALA A 383 -8.56 0.31 -10.23
CA ALA A 383 -8.69 1.60 -10.90
C ALA A 383 -10.07 2.23 -10.67
N SER A 384 -11.13 1.41 -10.66
CA SER A 384 -12.48 1.90 -10.32
C SER A 384 -12.51 2.55 -8.93
N TYR A 385 -11.86 1.93 -7.93
CA TYR A 385 -11.81 2.46 -6.57
C TYR A 385 -11.06 3.80 -6.51
N GLY A 386 -9.96 3.94 -7.26
CA GLY A 386 -9.23 5.21 -7.38
C GLY A 386 -10.08 6.32 -8.02
N VAL A 387 -10.83 6.01 -9.08
CA VAL A 387 -11.77 6.95 -9.71
C VAL A 387 -12.88 7.36 -8.75
N LEU A 388 -13.47 6.40 -8.03
CA LEU A 388 -14.55 6.66 -7.08
C LEU A 388 -14.08 7.43 -5.84
N LEU A 389 -12.82 7.26 -5.43
CA LEU A 389 -12.18 8.11 -4.42
C LEU A 389 -12.13 9.57 -4.88
N VAL A 390 -11.76 9.83 -6.14
CA VAL A 390 -11.81 11.20 -6.69
C VAL A 390 -13.23 11.76 -6.62
N ALA A 391 -14.25 10.99 -7.00
CA ALA A 391 -15.64 11.43 -6.89
C ALA A 391 -16.05 11.78 -5.46
N SER A 392 -15.62 10.98 -4.47
CA SER A 392 -15.84 11.29 -3.05
C SER A 392 -15.16 12.59 -2.62
N VAL A 393 -13.91 12.82 -3.02
CA VAL A 393 -13.18 14.07 -2.72
C VAL A 393 -13.90 15.28 -3.34
N LEU A 394 -14.48 15.14 -4.53
CA LEU A 394 -15.29 16.19 -5.14
C LEU A 394 -16.60 16.47 -4.39
N GLY A 395 -17.25 15.41 -3.89
CA GLY A 395 -18.39 15.51 -3.00
C GLY A 395 -18.04 16.28 -1.71
N HIS A 396 -16.92 15.93 -1.08
CA HIS A 396 -16.37 16.63 0.08
C HIS A 396 -16.12 18.11 -0.19
N ALA A 397 -15.44 18.42 -1.30
CA ALA A 397 -15.14 19.80 -1.67
C ALA A 397 -16.43 20.64 -1.84
N TYR A 398 -17.48 20.05 -2.42
CA TYR A 398 -18.78 20.72 -2.54
C TYR A 398 -19.44 20.93 -1.18
N LEU A 399 -19.58 19.86 -0.38
CA LEU A 399 -20.25 19.91 0.92
C LEU A 399 -19.56 20.89 1.88
N PHE A 400 -18.22 20.83 1.96
CA PHE A 400 -17.47 21.70 2.85
C PHE A 400 -17.58 23.18 2.42
N LYS A 401 -17.31 23.48 1.14
CA LYS A 401 -17.28 24.86 0.65
C LYS A 401 -18.67 25.51 0.62
N HIS A 402 -19.67 24.81 0.13
CA HIS A 402 -20.97 25.43 -0.16
C HIS A 402 -22.01 25.22 0.93
N ILE A 403 -21.90 24.14 1.72
CA ILE A 403 -22.86 23.85 2.78
C ILE A 403 -22.29 24.27 4.13
N ILE A 404 -21.13 23.75 4.52
CA ILE A 404 -20.55 24.02 5.85
C ILE A 404 -20.14 25.48 5.99
N LEU A 405 -19.30 25.98 5.08
CA LEU A 405 -18.87 27.38 5.10
C LEU A 405 -19.98 28.36 4.68
N GLY A 406 -21.12 27.88 4.19
CA GLY A 406 -22.26 28.71 3.80
C GLY A 406 -21.94 29.72 2.68
N LYS A 407 -20.88 29.47 1.90
CA LYS A 407 -20.61 30.22 0.66
C LYS A 407 -21.61 29.74 -0.39
N THR A 408 -22.85 30.19 -0.26
CA THR A 408 -23.92 30.01 -1.24
C THR A 408 -23.39 30.47 -2.58
N ALA A 409 -23.49 29.58 -3.57
CA ALA A 409 -22.84 29.72 -4.84
C ALA A 409 -23.17 31.07 -5.49
N ASP A 410 -22.13 31.75 -6.00
CA ASP A 410 -22.24 32.43 -7.29
C ASP A 410 -23.02 31.47 -8.19
N ALA A 411 -24.24 31.85 -8.59
CA ALA A 411 -24.95 31.10 -9.62
C ALA A 411 -23.92 30.91 -10.74
N GLY A 412 -23.59 29.66 -11.08
CA GLY A 412 -22.77 29.42 -12.26
C GLY A 412 -23.40 30.18 -13.42
N GLU A 413 -22.57 30.61 -14.39
CA GLU A 413 -22.94 31.48 -15.52
C GLU A 413 -24.20 31.05 -16.33
N GLY A 414 -24.83 29.90 -16.00
CA GLY A 414 -26.11 29.40 -16.54
C GLY A 414 -27.36 29.56 -15.64
N GLY A 415 -27.32 30.36 -14.57
CA GLY A 415 -28.49 30.73 -13.75
C GLY A 415 -28.86 29.75 -12.62
N PRO A 416 -30.01 29.95 -11.91
CA PRO A 416 -30.40 29.19 -10.71
C PRO A 416 -30.62 27.68 -10.91
N TRP A 417 -30.63 27.24 -12.16
CA TRP A 417 -31.04 25.90 -12.60
C TRP A 417 -29.86 25.04 -13.06
N ALA A 418 -28.67 25.65 -13.23
CA ALA A 418 -27.47 24.95 -13.64
C ALA A 418 -26.83 24.22 -12.45
N SER A 419 -26.50 22.94 -12.65
CA SER A 419 -25.78 22.16 -11.64
C SER A 419 -24.38 22.71 -11.42
N HIS A 420 -23.93 22.72 -10.16
CA HIS A 420 -22.61 23.20 -9.83
C HIS A 420 -21.53 22.38 -10.55
N PRO A 421 -20.46 23.00 -11.11
CA PRO A 421 -19.43 22.28 -11.85
C PRO A 421 -18.80 21.11 -11.08
N LEU A 422 -18.63 21.24 -9.76
CA LEU A 422 -18.19 20.15 -8.86
C LEU A 422 -19.05 18.90 -9.00
N ILE A 423 -20.36 19.08 -9.04
CA ILE A 423 -21.34 18.01 -9.10
C ILE A 423 -21.40 17.40 -10.50
N VAL A 424 -21.35 18.23 -11.54
CA VAL A 424 -21.32 17.75 -12.93
C VAL A 424 -20.15 16.79 -13.13
N GLN A 425 -18.97 17.14 -12.61
CA GLN A 425 -17.83 16.23 -12.69
C GLN A 425 -17.98 15.04 -11.77
N THR A 426 -18.47 15.21 -10.54
CA THR A 426 -18.70 14.09 -9.62
C THR A 426 -19.54 13.03 -10.31
N TYR A 427 -20.61 13.45 -11.00
CA TYR A 427 -21.45 12.57 -11.82
C TYR A 427 -20.67 11.88 -12.95
N ARG A 428 -19.88 12.61 -13.73
CA ARG A 428 -19.04 12.03 -14.80
C ARG A 428 -17.97 11.07 -14.27
N THR A 429 -17.34 11.40 -13.16
CA THR A 429 -16.33 10.57 -12.50
C THR A 429 -16.97 9.28 -11.98
N ILE A 430 -18.18 9.33 -11.40
CA ILE A 430 -18.91 8.12 -11.01
C ILE A 430 -19.27 7.26 -12.22
N GLN A 431 -19.62 7.84 -13.38
CA GLN A 431 -19.87 7.05 -14.60
C GLN A 431 -18.64 6.23 -15.02
N VAL A 432 -17.46 6.86 -15.02
CA VAL A 432 -16.19 6.17 -15.30
C VAL A 432 -15.90 5.09 -14.24
N GLY A 433 -16.11 5.43 -12.97
CA GLY A 433 -15.91 4.50 -11.86
C GLY A 433 -16.83 3.27 -11.97
N LEU A 434 -18.13 3.47 -12.22
CA LEU A 434 -19.10 2.38 -12.39
C LEU A 434 -18.77 1.50 -13.61
N PHE A 435 -18.34 2.10 -14.71
CA PHE A 435 -17.93 1.34 -15.89
C PHE A 435 -16.77 0.39 -15.56
N LEU A 436 -15.70 0.90 -14.93
CA LEU A 436 -14.56 0.09 -14.52
C LEU A 436 -14.92 -0.92 -13.42
N LEU A 437 -15.80 -0.56 -12.48
CA LEU A 437 -16.26 -1.42 -11.40
C LEU A 437 -17.02 -2.64 -11.96
N THR A 438 -17.95 -2.39 -12.88
CA THR A 438 -18.74 -3.44 -13.54
C THR A 438 -17.86 -4.32 -14.42
N ALA A 439 -17.02 -3.73 -15.28
CA ALA A 439 -16.08 -4.47 -16.12
C ALA A 439 -15.12 -5.32 -15.28
N GLY A 440 -14.54 -4.72 -14.23
CA GLY A 440 -13.68 -5.41 -13.27
C GLY A 440 -14.39 -6.58 -12.61
N THR A 441 -15.64 -6.41 -12.16
CA THR A 441 -16.39 -7.47 -11.49
C THR A 441 -16.67 -8.65 -12.42
N ILE A 442 -17.05 -8.38 -13.67
CA ILE A 442 -17.24 -9.43 -14.70
C ILE A 442 -15.92 -10.16 -14.96
N LEU A 443 -14.83 -9.43 -15.16
CA LEU A 443 -13.48 -10.01 -15.35
C LEU A 443 -13.06 -10.86 -14.15
N GLY A 444 -13.49 -10.50 -12.94
CA GLY A 444 -13.26 -11.28 -11.72
C GLY A 444 -13.99 -12.61 -11.75
N GLY A 445 -15.24 -12.62 -12.21
CA GLY A 445 -15.99 -13.87 -12.41
C GLY A 445 -15.35 -14.78 -13.45
N VAL A 446 -14.81 -14.23 -14.56
CA VAL A 446 -14.07 -15.03 -15.55
C VAL A 446 -12.81 -15.62 -14.94
N TRP A 447 -12.06 -14.84 -14.15
CA TRP A 447 -10.89 -15.35 -13.44
C TRP A 447 -11.22 -16.44 -12.42
N ALA A 448 -12.35 -16.30 -11.70
CA ALA A 448 -12.82 -17.33 -10.78
C ALA A 448 -13.19 -18.64 -11.52
N ALA A 449 -13.77 -18.54 -12.73
CA ALA A 449 -14.07 -19.69 -13.56
C ALA A 449 -12.79 -20.43 -13.99
N ASP A 450 -11.77 -19.67 -14.41
CA ASP A 450 -10.47 -20.21 -14.80
C ASP A 450 -9.72 -20.85 -13.61
N SER A 451 -9.80 -20.24 -12.43
CA SER A 451 -9.04 -20.69 -11.26
C SER A 451 -9.71 -21.84 -10.52
N TRP A 452 -11.03 -21.82 -10.39
CA TRP A 452 -11.77 -22.71 -9.49
C TRP A 452 -12.97 -23.42 -10.15
N GLY A 453 -13.11 -23.30 -11.47
CA GLY A 453 -14.14 -23.98 -12.25
C GLY A 453 -15.55 -23.39 -12.12
N ARG A 454 -15.72 -22.23 -11.47
CA ARG A 454 -17.02 -21.55 -11.33
C ARG A 454 -16.92 -20.03 -11.53
N PHE A 455 -17.87 -19.46 -12.27
CA PHE A 455 -17.92 -18.02 -12.55
C PHE A 455 -18.31 -17.17 -11.33
N TRP A 456 -19.18 -17.70 -10.47
CA TRP A 456 -19.70 -17.01 -9.28
C TRP A 456 -20.09 -18.03 -8.22
N GLY A 457 -20.00 -17.66 -6.94
CA GLY A 457 -20.26 -18.53 -5.80
C GLY A 457 -20.78 -17.81 -4.55
N TRP A 458 -21.21 -16.54 -4.67
CA TRP A 458 -21.84 -15.76 -3.60
C TRP A 458 -20.99 -15.62 -2.33
N ASP A 459 -19.66 -15.70 -2.46
CA ASP A 459 -18.81 -15.38 -1.32
C ASP A 459 -18.91 -13.88 -0.97
N PRO A 460 -18.48 -13.47 0.24
CA PRO A 460 -18.62 -12.08 0.66
C PRO A 460 -18.01 -11.07 -0.32
N LYS A 461 -16.91 -11.39 -1.01
CA LYS A 461 -16.24 -10.44 -1.89
C LYS A 461 -16.98 -10.28 -3.22
N GLU A 462 -17.43 -11.38 -3.79
CA GLU A 462 -18.31 -11.38 -4.96
C GLU A 462 -19.62 -10.62 -4.66
N THR A 463 -20.27 -10.93 -3.53
CA THR A 463 -21.52 -10.29 -3.10
C THR A 463 -21.38 -8.77 -2.91
N TRP A 464 -20.31 -8.33 -2.24
CA TRP A 464 -20.07 -6.90 -2.02
C TRP A 464 -19.63 -6.14 -3.28
N ALA A 465 -18.98 -6.82 -4.24
CA ALA A 465 -18.74 -6.25 -5.56
C ALA A 465 -20.06 -5.93 -6.28
N LEU A 466 -21.03 -6.87 -6.24
CA LEU A 466 -22.38 -6.64 -6.80
C LEU A 466 -23.12 -5.52 -6.07
N ILE A 467 -23.11 -5.51 -4.74
CA ILE A 467 -23.73 -4.43 -3.93
C ILE A 467 -23.15 -3.07 -4.32
N SER A 468 -21.82 -2.98 -4.49
CA SER A 468 -21.16 -1.74 -4.92
C SER A 468 -21.64 -1.27 -6.29
N ILE A 469 -21.78 -2.17 -7.27
CA ILE A 469 -22.34 -1.84 -8.59
C ILE A 469 -23.76 -1.28 -8.45
N VAL A 470 -24.62 -1.95 -7.67
CA VAL A 470 -26.02 -1.54 -7.47
C VAL A 470 -26.10 -0.17 -6.80
N ILE A 471 -25.27 0.11 -5.79
CA ILE A 471 -25.20 1.43 -5.14
C ILE A 471 -24.87 2.53 -6.16
N TYR A 472 -23.80 2.38 -6.93
CA TYR A 472 -23.42 3.43 -7.89
C TYR A 472 -24.36 3.55 -9.06
N PHE A 473 -24.95 2.44 -9.52
CA PHE A 473 -26.02 2.48 -10.51
C PHE A 473 -27.24 3.27 -9.98
N ALA A 474 -27.67 3.00 -8.74
CA ALA A 474 -28.77 3.72 -8.10
C ALA A 474 -28.48 5.22 -7.95
N ILE A 475 -27.25 5.61 -7.59
CA ILE A 475 -26.83 7.02 -7.51
C ILE A 475 -26.98 7.70 -8.89
N LEU A 476 -26.45 7.09 -9.95
CA LEU A 476 -26.54 7.66 -11.29
C LEU A 476 -27.98 7.69 -11.80
N HIS A 477 -28.74 6.62 -11.59
CA HIS A 477 -30.15 6.54 -11.99
C HIS A 477 -30.99 7.60 -11.27
N ALA A 478 -30.85 7.72 -9.96
CA ALA A 478 -31.55 8.71 -9.15
C ALA A 478 -31.19 10.16 -9.55
N ARG A 479 -29.94 10.42 -10.01
CA ARG A 479 -29.59 11.72 -10.61
C ARG A 479 -30.25 11.93 -11.97
N HIS A 480 -30.28 10.90 -12.82
CA HIS A 480 -30.89 10.97 -14.15
C HIS A 480 -32.38 11.30 -14.09
N ILE A 481 -33.13 10.64 -13.20
CA ILE A 481 -34.57 10.90 -12.96
C ILE A 481 -34.83 12.11 -12.04
N ARG A 482 -33.78 12.88 -11.72
CA ARG A 482 -33.82 14.12 -10.92
C ARG A 482 -34.29 13.97 -9.46
N TRP A 483 -34.18 12.77 -8.89
CA TRP A 483 -34.37 12.54 -7.45
C TRP A 483 -33.18 13.07 -6.63
N LEU A 484 -31.95 12.96 -7.16
CA LEU A 484 -30.75 13.51 -6.54
C LEU A 484 -30.39 14.88 -7.12
N ARG A 485 -30.52 15.92 -6.30
CA ARG A 485 -29.98 17.26 -6.56
C ARG A 485 -28.52 17.35 -6.15
N ASP A 486 -27.92 18.53 -6.30
CA ASP A 486 -26.49 18.75 -6.10
C ASP A 486 -25.99 18.35 -4.70
N PHE A 487 -26.72 18.74 -3.66
CA PHE A 487 -26.46 18.29 -2.29
C PHE A 487 -26.53 16.76 -2.14
N GLY A 488 -27.60 16.14 -2.65
CA GLY A 488 -27.78 14.69 -2.58
C GLY A 488 -26.69 13.93 -3.34
N MET A 489 -26.32 14.42 -4.53
CA MET A 489 -25.25 13.85 -5.34
C MET A 489 -23.90 13.89 -4.61
N ALA A 490 -23.59 15.00 -3.94
CA ALA A 490 -22.36 15.12 -3.14
C ALA A 490 -22.35 14.18 -1.93
N MET A 491 -23.47 14.08 -1.19
CA MET A 491 -23.59 13.14 -0.06
C MET A 491 -23.41 11.69 -0.52
N TRP A 492 -24.10 11.29 -1.60
CA TRP A 492 -24.05 9.93 -2.09
C TRP A 492 -22.71 9.55 -2.72
N ALA A 493 -21.95 10.51 -3.27
CA ALA A 493 -20.58 10.27 -3.71
C ALA A 493 -19.67 9.88 -2.54
N VAL A 494 -19.86 10.48 -1.36
CA VAL A 494 -19.13 10.13 -0.13
C VAL A 494 -19.60 8.79 0.44
N LEU A 495 -20.92 8.61 0.63
CA LEU A 495 -21.50 7.35 1.14
C LEU A 495 -21.17 6.15 0.26
N GLY A 496 -21.23 6.32 -1.06
CA GLY A 496 -20.86 5.27 -2.01
C GLY A 496 -19.39 4.87 -1.87
N PHE A 497 -18.51 5.79 -1.52
CA PHE A 497 -17.10 5.47 -1.30
C PHE A 497 -16.86 4.72 0.01
N ILE A 498 -17.64 5.00 1.06
CA ILE A 498 -17.63 4.17 2.29
C ILE A 498 -17.96 2.70 1.95
N ALA A 499 -18.94 2.46 1.06
CA ALA A 499 -19.26 1.11 0.59
C ALA A 499 -18.13 0.45 -0.20
N ILE A 500 -17.36 1.23 -0.98
CA ILE A 500 -16.14 0.74 -1.66
C ILE A 500 -15.06 0.37 -0.66
N VAL A 501 -14.82 1.19 0.36
CA VAL A 501 -13.85 0.87 1.42
C VAL A 501 -14.27 -0.40 2.16
N TRP A 502 -15.56 -0.60 2.41
CA TRP A 502 -16.04 -1.85 2.98
C TRP A 502 -15.79 -3.06 2.06
N THR A 503 -16.04 -2.91 0.75
CA THR A 503 -15.79 -3.97 -0.24
C THR A 503 -14.30 -4.30 -0.38
N PHE A 504 -13.45 -3.28 -0.39
CA PHE A 504 -12.00 -3.42 -0.59
C PHE A 504 -11.25 -3.81 0.68
N TYR A 505 -11.56 -3.20 1.82
CA TYR A 505 -10.88 -3.44 3.10
C TYR A 505 -11.72 -4.31 4.03
N GLY A 506 -12.98 -3.94 4.28
CA GLY A 506 -13.87 -4.63 5.23
C GLY A 506 -14.02 -6.13 4.94
N VAL A 507 -14.30 -6.51 3.70
CA VAL A 507 -14.43 -7.93 3.34
C VAL A 507 -13.12 -8.70 3.53
N ASN A 508 -11.98 -8.10 3.20
CA ASN A 508 -10.68 -8.79 3.28
C ASN A 508 -10.19 -8.94 4.74
N TYR A 509 -10.32 -7.89 5.56
CA TYR A 509 -9.71 -7.82 6.89
C TYR A 509 -10.70 -8.08 8.04
N VAL A 510 -11.97 -7.70 7.90
CA VAL A 510 -12.99 -7.83 8.97
C VAL A 510 -13.77 -9.13 8.85
N MET A 511 -14.21 -9.50 7.63
CA MET A 511 -14.93 -10.76 7.43
C MET A 511 -13.98 -11.95 7.28
N ALA A 512 -12.83 -11.76 6.63
CA ALA A 512 -11.74 -12.75 6.48
C ALA A 512 -12.21 -14.17 6.07
N THR A 513 -13.32 -14.27 5.33
CA THR A 513 -13.92 -15.52 4.87
C THR A 513 -14.07 -15.52 3.36
N GLY A 514 -13.63 -16.60 2.70
CA GLY A 514 -13.78 -16.80 1.26
C GLY A 514 -12.45 -17.00 0.55
N LEU A 515 -12.49 -17.64 -0.62
CA LEU A 515 -11.31 -17.97 -1.43
C LEU A 515 -10.62 -16.73 -2.03
N HIS A 516 -11.30 -15.56 -2.00
CA HIS A 516 -10.81 -14.31 -2.57
C HIS A 516 -10.21 -13.33 -1.56
N SER A 517 -10.14 -13.65 -0.27
CA SER A 517 -9.44 -12.79 0.68
C SER A 517 -7.94 -13.00 0.49
N TYR A 518 -7.23 -11.97 0.02
CA TYR A 518 -5.77 -11.96 -0.13
C TYR A 518 -5.10 -10.82 0.65
N GLY A 519 -5.91 -9.97 1.28
CA GLY A 519 -5.46 -8.93 2.21
C GLY A 519 -5.19 -9.56 3.56
N PHE A 520 -4.06 -10.23 3.68
CA PHE A 520 -3.68 -10.91 4.89
C PHE A 520 -2.79 -9.97 5.73
N GLY A 521 -3.39 -9.17 6.61
CA GLY A 521 -2.75 -8.55 7.77
C GLY A 521 -3.73 -8.52 8.97
N SER A 522 -3.25 -8.40 10.20
CA SER A 522 -4.08 -7.93 11.33
C SER A 522 -3.65 -6.49 11.62
N GLY A 523 -4.61 -5.57 11.79
CA GLY A 523 -4.32 -4.16 12.05
C GLY A 523 -4.87 -3.19 11.01
N GLY A 524 -5.39 -2.06 11.51
CA GLY A 524 -6.01 -1.00 10.72
C GLY A 524 -7.54 -0.93 10.85
N GLU A 525 -8.20 -1.99 11.32
CA GLU A 525 -9.67 -2.05 11.40
C GLU A 525 -10.26 -0.95 12.29
N VAL A 526 -9.60 -0.62 13.40
CA VAL A 526 -9.98 0.48 14.28
C VAL A 526 -9.88 1.82 13.54
N TRP A 527 -8.80 2.05 12.80
CA TRP A 527 -8.58 3.29 12.06
C TRP A 527 -9.59 3.47 10.92
N VAL A 528 -9.89 2.40 10.19
CA VAL A 528 -10.92 2.41 9.14
C VAL A 528 -12.31 2.61 9.74
N GLY A 529 -12.60 1.99 10.89
CA GLY A 529 -13.85 2.20 11.63
C GLY A 529 -14.02 3.64 12.12
N LEU A 530 -12.97 4.21 12.74
CA LEU A 530 -12.96 5.62 13.17
C LEU A 530 -13.12 6.58 11.98
N TRP A 531 -12.44 6.31 10.87
CA TRP A 531 -12.62 7.08 9.64
C TRP A 531 -14.07 7.01 9.14
N ALA A 532 -14.67 5.82 9.06
CA ALA A 532 -16.07 5.67 8.63
C ALA A 532 -17.05 6.40 9.56
N ILE A 533 -16.83 6.37 10.88
CA ILE A 533 -17.62 7.13 11.85
C ILE A 533 -17.46 8.64 11.62
N ALA A 534 -16.24 9.11 11.38
CA ALA A 534 -15.97 10.52 11.11
C ALA A 534 -16.65 10.99 9.80
N GLU A 535 -16.64 10.17 8.76
CA GLU A 535 -17.35 10.43 7.48
C GLU A 535 -18.87 10.55 7.70
N ILE A 536 -19.47 9.62 8.46
CA ILE A 536 -20.90 9.67 8.79
C ILE A 536 -21.22 10.93 9.61
N ALA A 537 -20.41 11.27 10.61
CA ALA A 537 -20.58 12.47 11.41
C ALA A 537 -20.49 13.75 10.57
N PHE A 538 -19.53 13.82 9.64
CA PHE A 538 -19.39 14.91 8.68
C PHE A 538 -20.65 15.06 7.81
N LEU A 539 -21.20 13.96 7.29
CA LEU A 539 -22.40 13.96 6.47
C LEU A 539 -23.65 14.39 7.26
N VAL A 540 -23.78 13.95 8.52
CA VAL A 540 -24.83 14.40 9.43
C VAL A 540 -24.73 15.91 9.66
N ALA A 541 -23.54 16.42 9.96
CA ALA A 541 -23.30 17.85 10.14
C ALA A 541 -23.65 18.65 8.87
N ALA A 542 -23.23 18.18 7.69
CA ALA A 542 -23.58 18.79 6.42
C ALA A 542 -25.09 18.79 6.17
N ARG A 543 -25.81 17.72 6.52
CA ARG A 543 -27.27 17.63 6.41
C ARG A 543 -27.99 18.61 7.34
N LEU A 544 -27.58 18.68 8.61
CA LEU A 544 -28.14 19.62 9.57
C LEU A 544 -27.93 21.07 9.09
N ARG A 545 -26.72 21.39 8.62
CA ARG A 545 -26.40 22.70 8.07
C ARG A 545 -27.21 23.03 6.82
N PHE A 546 -27.40 22.08 5.91
CA PHE A 546 -28.24 22.25 4.73
C PHE A 546 -29.69 22.59 5.12
N VAL A 547 -30.26 21.89 6.11
CA VAL A 547 -31.61 22.19 6.62
C VAL A 547 -31.68 23.58 7.23
N GLN A 548 -30.67 24.00 8.00
CA GLN A 548 -30.59 25.36 8.55
C GLN A 548 -30.54 26.43 7.46
N LEU A 549 -29.69 26.27 6.45
CA LEU A 549 -29.56 27.21 5.34
C LEU A 549 -30.86 27.30 4.53
N ARG A 550 -31.57 26.18 4.36
CA ARG A 550 -32.88 26.15 3.71
C ARG A 550 -33.94 26.87 4.53
N LYS A 551 -34.01 26.64 5.84
CA LYS A 551 -34.92 27.36 6.74
C LYS A 551 -34.64 28.87 6.75
N ALA A 552 -33.39 29.26 6.61
CA ALA A 552 -32.97 30.67 6.52
C ALA A 552 -33.18 31.30 5.13
N GLY A 553 -33.80 30.60 4.17
CA GLY A 553 -34.05 31.11 2.81
C GLY A 553 -32.79 31.30 1.96
N ARG A 554 -31.63 30.82 2.42
CA ARG A 554 -30.33 30.98 1.73
C ARG A 554 -30.11 29.93 0.63
N LEU A 555 -31.01 28.95 0.53
CA LEU A 555 -31.03 27.96 -0.53
C LEU A 555 -32.40 27.99 -1.22
N PRO A 556 -32.47 27.80 -2.54
CA PRO A 556 -33.74 27.82 -3.27
C PRO A 556 -34.71 26.76 -2.74
N ASP A 557 -36.00 27.10 -2.61
CA ASP A 557 -37.02 26.17 -2.13
C ASP A 557 -37.44 25.16 -3.21
N GLU A 558 -37.55 23.89 -2.84
CA GLU A 558 -37.80 22.80 -3.79
C GLU A 558 -39.23 22.78 -4.33
N ARG A 559 -40.20 23.34 -3.59
CA ARG A 559 -41.61 23.40 -4.01
C ARG A 559 -41.88 24.48 -5.06
N SER A 560 -41.25 25.66 -4.94
CA SER A 560 -41.34 26.73 -5.95
C SER A 560 -40.68 26.34 -7.29
N MET A 561 -39.76 25.37 -7.26
CA MET A 561 -39.11 24.82 -8.45
C MET A 561 -39.96 23.83 -9.26
N LYS A 562 -40.94 23.13 -8.67
CA LYS A 562 -41.88 22.26 -9.41
C LYS A 562 -42.98 23.06 -10.12
N LEU A 563 -43.46 24.13 -9.49
CA LEU A 563 -44.56 24.98 -10.00
C LEU A 563 -44.18 25.87 -11.19
N ARG A 564 -42.91 26.27 -11.33
CA ARG A 564 -42.44 27.11 -12.45
C ARG A 564 -42.02 26.34 -13.71
N ALA A 565 -41.75 25.04 -13.60
CA ALA A 565 -41.44 24.20 -14.77
C ALA A 565 -42.70 23.82 -15.56
N THR A 566 -43.89 23.92 -14.96
CA THR A 566 -45.18 23.65 -15.59
C THR A 566 -45.78 24.87 -16.28
N THR A 567 -45.31 26.08 -15.99
CA THR A 567 -45.71 27.31 -16.69
C THR A 567 -44.77 27.55 -17.87
N LYS A 568 -45.12 27.03 -19.05
CA LYS A 568 -44.59 27.55 -20.32
C LYS A 568 -44.88 29.06 -20.38
N PRO A 569 -43.95 29.92 -20.81
CA PRO A 569 -44.32 31.29 -21.17
C PRO A 569 -45.32 31.20 -22.32
N ALA A 570 -46.49 31.83 -22.16
CA ALA A 570 -47.41 32.05 -23.27
C ALA A 570 -46.63 32.79 -24.36
N ARG A 571 -46.58 32.21 -25.56
CA ARG A 571 -46.08 32.92 -26.74
C ARG A 571 -46.97 34.15 -26.94
N ALA A 572 -46.39 35.33 -26.83
CA ALA A 572 -46.89 36.55 -27.42
C ALA A 572 -45.89 36.97 -28.49
#